data_AF-A0A3N0IUD3-F1
#
_entry.id   AF-A0A3N0IUD3-F1
#
_cell.length_a   1.000
_cell.length_b   1.000
_cell.length_c   1.000
_cell.angle_alpha   90.00
_cell.angle_beta   90.00
_cell.angle_gamma   90.00
#
_symmetry.space_group_name_H-M   'P 1'
#
loop_
_entity.id
_entity.type
_entity.pdbx_description
1 polymer ?
#
loop_
_entity_poly.entity_id
_entity_poly.type
_entity_poly.pdbx_seq_one_letter_code
_entity_poly.pdbx_strand_id
1 'polypeptide(L)'
;MSNDGDNAFFLTAYATEGSSAQPGAQTILSADEFRGTGGYSGAWYDPDSGQFAAGDEWAGFKYSFNLECSGRNIKSIAYEIEGDRAFFETIDGPSSKNEAEAEHTSVFHYSKSIAFDYNDQNHGFGNFSTNQQEGKDDYVVSIYLGFPVPELARNIVYEIMNGTAADSAFYEKEASIDLAAAHALADCKLHLTATFMDGTTQTKTYVITPVDDIEQRLAAFWNASYEASVADRQHEQNDDMPPGERPESPALFTLTELVEE
;
A
#
# COMPACT_ATOMS: atom_id res chain seq x y z
N MET A 1 11.97 9.87 -42.21
CA MET A 1 11.21 10.64 -41.22
C MET A 1 10.54 9.59 -40.35
N SER A 2 11.14 9.26 -39.21
CA SER A 2 10.59 8.32 -38.25
C SER A 2 9.29 8.91 -37.73
N ASN A 3 8.23 8.11 -37.79
CA ASN A 3 6.97 8.41 -37.14
C ASN A 3 7.15 8.04 -35.66
N ASP A 4 7.97 8.80 -34.94
CA ASP A 4 8.11 8.66 -33.50
C ASP A 4 6.82 9.21 -32.89
N GLY A 5 5.91 8.31 -32.53
CA GLY A 5 4.62 8.69 -31.96
C GLY A 5 4.82 9.57 -30.71
N ASP A 6 3.88 10.50 -30.50
CA ASP A 6 3.93 11.49 -29.42
C ASP A 6 4.32 10.88 -28.07
N ASN A 7 5.13 11.61 -27.29
CA ASN A 7 5.52 11.25 -25.93
C ASN A 7 4.27 11.04 -25.08
N ALA A 8 4.21 9.91 -24.38
CA ALA A 8 3.08 9.55 -23.54
C ALA A 8 3.53 8.56 -22.47
N PHE A 9 2.96 8.69 -21.28
CA PHE A 9 3.05 7.67 -20.24
C PHE A 9 1.70 7.55 -19.51
N PHE A 10 1.45 6.37 -18.96
CA PHE A 10 0.30 6.04 -18.13
C PHE A 10 0.69 4.96 -17.13
N LEU A 11 -0.06 4.82 -16.06
CA LEU A 11 0.11 3.73 -15.11
C LEU A 11 -0.36 2.41 -15.72
N THR A 12 0.50 1.38 -15.74
CA THR A 12 0.28 0.08 -16.39
C THR A 12 -0.95 -0.64 -15.82
N ALA A 13 -1.15 -0.58 -14.51
CA ALA A 13 -2.33 -1.17 -13.86
C ALA A 13 -3.65 -0.51 -14.31
N TYR A 14 -3.59 0.68 -14.92
CA TYR A 14 -4.74 1.48 -15.36
C TYR A 14 -4.72 1.69 -16.88
N ALA A 15 -4.12 0.73 -17.61
CA ALA A 15 -3.89 0.74 -19.06
C ALA A 15 -5.16 0.86 -19.95
N THR A 16 -6.36 0.98 -19.40
CA THR A 16 -7.50 1.60 -20.10
C THR A 16 -7.17 3.02 -20.59
N GLU A 17 -6.16 3.68 -20.01
CA GLU A 17 -5.50 4.91 -20.49
C GLU A 17 -4.78 4.75 -21.85
N GLY A 18 -4.29 3.56 -22.20
CA GLY A 18 -3.37 3.35 -23.34
C GLY A 18 -3.96 3.59 -24.74
N SER A 19 -5.25 3.91 -24.85
CA SER A 19 -5.85 4.39 -26.10
C SER A 19 -7.20 5.13 -25.96
N SER A 20 -7.78 5.24 -24.75
CA SER A 20 -9.14 5.78 -24.59
C SER A 20 -9.50 6.48 -23.27
N ALA A 21 -8.71 6.36 -22.18
CA ALA A 21 -9.09 7.07 -20.96
C ALA A 21 -8.72 8.55 -21.06
N GLN A 22 -9.69 9.39 -20.72
CA GLN A 22 -9.50 10.84 -20.63
C GLN A 22 -9.00 11.19 -19.22
N PRO A 23 -8.20 12.25 -19.06
CA PRO A 23 -7.93 12.83 -17.74
C PRO A 23 -9.24 12.99 -16.94
N GLY A 24 -9.23 12.64 -15.65
CA GLY A 24 -10.45 12.56 -14.83
C GLY A 24 -11.17 11.22 -14.87
N ALA A 25 -10.66 10.21 -15.59
CA ALA A 25 -11.18 8.86 -15.51
C ALA A 25 -10.93 8.25 -14.13
N GLN A 26 -11.92 7.52 -13.62
CA GLN A 26 -11.87 6.78 -12.37
C GLN A 26 -11.77 5.29 -12.68
N THR A 27 -10.82 4.60 -12.05
CA THR A 27 -10.68 3.14 -12.12
C THR A 27 -10.83 2.55 -10.73
N ILE A 28 -11.68 1.52 -10.58
CA ILE A 28 -11.73 0.73 -9.35
C ILE A 28 -10.47 -0.11 -9.26
N LEU A 29 -9.80 -0.02 -8.12
CA LEU A 29 -8.60 -0.77 -7.79
C LEU A 29 -9.02 -2.10 -7.19
N SER A 30 -8.65 -3.22 -7.83
CA SER A 30 -8.82 -4.52 -7.20
C SER A 30 -7.82 -4.66 -6.05
N ALA A 31 -8.03 -5.67 -5.20
CA ALA A 31 -7.11 -5.92 -4.10
C ALA A 31 -5.71 -6.33 -4.58
N ASP A 32 -5.58 -6.89 -5.78
CA ASP A 32 -4.30 -7.31 -6.33
C ASP A 32 -3.40 -6.09 -6.67
N GLU A 33 -3.97 -4.93 -7.00
CA GLU A 33 -3.23 -3.68 -7.25
C GLU A 33 -2.68 -3.05 -5.96
N PHE A 34 -3.29 -3.34 -4.81
CA PHE A 34 -2.72 -3.07 -3.47
C PHE A 34 -1.95 -4.26 -2.89
N ARG A 35 -1.90 -5.37 -3.63
CA ARG A 35 -1.33 -6.66 -3.23
C ARG A 35 -1.87 -7.11 -1.85
N GLY A 36 -3.20 -6.98 -1.68
CA GLY A 36 -3.94 -7.21 -0.44
C GLY A 36 -4.79 -5.99 -0.05
N THR A 37 -5.12 -5.85 1.24
CA THR A 37 -5.74 -4.63 1.79
C THR A 37 -4.69 -3.63 2.30
N GLY A 38 -3.41 -3.91 2.08
CA GLY A 38 -2.30 -3.33 2.84
C GLY A 38 -2.08 -4.06 4.17
N GLY A 39 -1.42 -3.42 5.13
CA GLY A 39 -1.15 -4.05 6.42
C GLY A 39 -0.81 -3.07 7.54
N TYR A 40 -1.46 -3.28 8.69
CA TYR A 40 -1.10 -2.64 9.94
C TYR A 40 0.32 -3.03 10.35
N SER A 41 1.19 -2.03 10.53
CA SER A 41 2.60 -2.24 10.85
C SER A 41 2.96 -1.95 12.31
N GLY A 42 1.95 -1.77 13.17
CA GLY A 42 2.15 -1.35 14.57
C GLY A 42 2.12 0.17 14.74
N ALA A 43 2.84 0.67 15.75
CA ALA A 43 2.97 2.11 15.98
C ALA A 43 3.58 2.81 14.75
N TRP A 44 3.12 4.02 14.47
CA TRP A 44 3.70 4.83 13.39
C TRP A 44 5.14 5.25 13.75
N TYR A 45 6.06 5.07 12.80
CA TYR A 45 7.41 5.59 12.84
C TYR A 45 7.43 6.96 12.17
N ASP A 46 7.87 7.98 12.89
CA ASP A 46 8.05 9.32 12.35
C ASP A 46 9.45 9.44 11.72
N PRO A 47 9.58 9.54 10.38
CA PRO A 47 10.89 9.63 9.74
C PRO A 47 11.65 10.91 10.09
N ASP A 48 10.96 11.99 10.45
CA ASP A 48 11.59 13.28 10.74
C ASP A 48 12.26 13.29 12.11
N SER A 49 11.60 12.71 13.12
CA SER A 49 12.17 12.57 14.46
C SER A 49 12.97 11.28 14.65
N GLY A 50 12.80 10.30 13.76
CA GLY A 50 13.44 8.99 13.81
C GLY A 50 12.93 8.12 14.98
N GLN A 51 11.70 8.33 15.44
CA GLN A 51 11.13 7.67 16.62
C GLN A 51 9.76 7.07 16.31
N PHE A 52 9.41 6.00 17.02
CA PHE A 52 8.04 5.50 17.04
C PHE A 52 7.17 6.39 17.94
N ALA A 53 5.97 6.69 17.45
CA ALA A 53 4.91 7.27 18.27
C ALA A 53 4.43 6.28 19.33
N ALA A 54 3.67 6.77 20.31
CA ALA A 54 2.94 5.91 21.23
C ALA A 54 1.93 5.05 20.44
N GLY A 55 1.96 3.74 20.65
CA GLY A 55 1.21 2.77 19.83
C GLY A 55 -0.31 2.81 20.02
N ASP A 56 -0.81 3.51 21.04
CA ASP A 56 -2.23 3.81 21.26
C ASP A 56 -2.65 5.19 20.74
N GLU A 57 -1.70 6.02 20.30
CA GLU A 57 -1.96 7.34 19.71
C GLU A 57 -1.91 7.30 18.19
N TRP A 58 -0.87 6.70 17.59
CA TRP A 58 -0.67 6.69 16.14
C TRP A 58 -0.34 5.31 15.58
N ALA A 59 -1.08 4.90 14.54
CA ALA A 59 -0.90 3.66 13.81
C ALA A 59 -0.12 3.88 12.52
N GLY A 60 0.78 2.95 12.22
CA GLY A 60 1.47 2.83 10.94
C GLY A 60 0.77 1.81 10.05
N PHE A 61 0.69 2.10 8.75
CA PHE A 61 0.08 1.20 7.78
C PHE A 61 0.80 1.27 6.44
N LYS A 62 0.85 0.13 5.73
CA LYS A 62 1.58 -0.01 4.47
C LYS A 62 0.63 -0.44 3.36
N TYR A 63 0.60 0.32 2.27
CA TYR A 63 -0.06 -0.07 1.02
C TYR A 63 1.00 -0.42 -0.03
N SER A 64 0.98 -1.65 -0.53
CA SER A 64 1.85 -2.08 -1.63
C SER A 64 1.18 -1.77 -2.96
N PHE A 65 1.29 -0.52 -3.39
CA PHE A 65 0.60 -0.02 -4.57
C PHE A 65 1.46 -0.19 -5.83
N ASN A 66 0.91 -0.80 -6.88
CA ASN A 66 1.62 -0.93 -8.16
C ASN A 66 1.68 0.41 -8.90
N LEU A 67 2.87 1.01 -8.96
CA LEU A 67 3.13 2.27 -9.66
C LEU A 67 3.83 2.07 -11.02
N GLU A 68 3.97 0.83 -11.51
CA GLU A 68 4.55 0.56 -12.82
C GLU A 68 3.84 1.39 -13.89
N CYS A 69 4.62 2.08 -14.70
CA CYS A 69 4.17 2.89 -15.81
C CYS A 69 4.58 2.28 -17.15
N SER A 70 3.71 2.46 -18.14
CA SER A 70 3.94 2.11 -19.53
C SER A 70 3.86 3.35 -20.41
N GLY A 71 4.54 3.34 -21.54
CA GLY A 71 4.44 4.43 -22.50
C GLY A 71 5.51 4.40 -23.59
N ARG A 72 5.74 5.55 -24.21
CA ARG A 72 6.71 5.71 -25.31
C ARG A 72 7.77 6.73 -24.94
N ASN A 73 9.01 6.45 -25.37
CA ASN A 73 10.16 7.35 -25.23
C ASN A 73 10.49 7.74 -23.77
N ILE A 74 10.10 6.96 -22.77
CA ILE A 74 10.35 7.29 -21.36
C ILE A 74 11.79 6.89 -21.01
N LYS A 75 12.52 7.82 -20.41
CA LYS A 75 13.88 7.61 -19.90
C LYS A 75 13.84 7.22 -18.43
N SER A 76 13.13 7.98 -17.62
CA SER A 76 13.04 7.78 -16.17
C SER A 76 11.70 8.27 -15.64
N ILE A 77 11.33 7.81 -14.45
CA ILE A 77 10.11 8.19 -13.76
C ILE A 77 10.45 8.59 -12.33
N ALA A 78 9.92 9.73 -11.91
CA ALA A 78 9.94 10.19 -10.52
C ALA A 78 8.53 10.14 -9.94
N TYR A 79 8.45 9.79 -8.66
CA TYR A 79 7.22 9.72 -7.88
C TYR A 79 7.37 10.64 -6.68
N GLU A 80 6.34 11.42 -6.38
CA GLU A 80 6.25 12.26 -5.19
C GLU A 80 4.90 12.03 -4.50
N ILE A 81 4.89 12.05 -3.17
CA ILE A 81 3.67 11.90 -2.38
C ILE A 81 3.44 13.13 -1.49
N GLU A 82 2.30 13.79 -1.70
CA GLU A 82 1.75 14.80 -0.80
C GLU A 82 0.92 14.12 0.30
N GLY A 83 0.94 14.72 1.49
CA GLY A 83 0.27 14.23 2.69
C GLY A 83 1.23 14.26 3.88
N ASP A 84 0.80 14.78 5.03
CA ASP A 84 1.69 15.06 6.17
C ASP A 84 2.49 13.83 6.59
N ARG A 85 1.81 12.69 6.75
CA ARG A 85 2.37 11.44 7.30
C ARG A 85 2.42 10.31 6.28
N ALA A 86 2.49 10.66 5.01
CA ALA A 86 2.59 9.72 3.90
C ALA A 86 4.01 9.71 3.33
N PHE A 87 4.59 8.53 3.16
CA PHE A 87 5.95 8.36 2.65
C PHE A 87 6.02 7.15 1.72
N PHE A 88 6.98 7.14 0.82
CA PHE A 88 7.45 5.90 0.22
C PHE A 88 8.41 5.24 1.20
N GLU A 89 8.08 4.04 1.65
CA GLU A 89 9.01 3.13 2.30
C GLU A 89 9.82 2.40 1.22
N THR A 90 11.15 2.38 1.34
CA THR A 90 12.08 1.59 0.52
C THR A 90 13.05 0.82 1.40
N ILE A 91 13.75 -0.16 0.84
CA ILE A 91 14.81 -0.92 1.51
C ILE A 91 16.01 -1.00 0.57
N ASP A 92 17.20 -0.76 1.10
CA ASP A 92 18.44 -1.10 0.40
C ASP A 92 18.60 -2.62 0.45
N GLY A 93 19.01 -3.28 -0.65
CA GLY A 93 19.01 -4.74 -0.82
C GLY A 93 19.69 -5.58 0.29
N PRO A 94 19.79 -6.92 0.14
CA PRO A 94 19.99 -7.88 1.24
C PRO A 94 21.22 -7.69 2.15
N SER A 95 22.19 -6.86 1.78
CA SER A 95 23.30 -6.43 2.65
C SER A 95 22.89 -5.54 3.83
N SER A 96 21.75 -4.84 3.75
CA SER A 96 21.32 -3.84 4.73
C SER A 96 20.92 -4.43 6.09
N LYS A 97 20.41 -5.66 6.14
CA LYS A 97 19.90 -6.25 7.38
C LYS A 97 20.97 -6.48 8.44
N ASN A 98 22.13 -7.00 8.05
CA ASN A 98 23.22 -7.26 8.98
C ASN A 98 23.88 -5.97 9.48
N GLU A 99 23.93 -4.93 8.63
CA GLU A 99 24.47 -3.62 8.99
C GLU A 99 23.51 -2.85 9.89
N ALA A 100 22.21 -2.85 9.58
CA ALA A 100 21.18 -2.23 10.40
C ALA A 100 21.05 -2.86 11.81
N GLU A 101 21.18 -4.18 11.90
CA GLU A 101 21.24 -4.88 13.19
C GLU A 101 22.50 -4.51 14.00
N ALA A 102 23.64 -4.31 13.35
CA ALA A 102 24.89 -3.89 13.98
C ALA A 102 24.89 -2.41 14.40
N GLU A 103 24.19 -1.55 13.66
CA GLU A 103 24.12 -0.11 13.89
C GLU A 103 22.86 0.35 14.65
N HIS A 104 21.95 -0.56 14.97
CA HIS A 104 20.64 -0.27 15.56
C HIS A 104 19.81 0.73 14.73
N THR A 105 19.93 0.67 13.41
CA THR A 105 19.21 1.52 12.46
C THR A 105 18.08 0.76 11.78
N SER A 106 17.15 1.48 11.15
CA SER A 106 16.11 0.89 10.32
C SER A 106 16.71 0.47 8.98
N VAL A 107 16.44 -0.75 8.53
CA VAL A 107 16.70 -1.20 7.13
C VAL A 107 15.79 -0.48 6.13
N PHE A 108 14.70 0.11 6.62
CA PHE A 108 13.74 0.84 5.80
C PHE A 108 14.09 2.33 5.77
N HIS A 109 14.00 2.90 4.57
CA HIS A 109 14.12 4.32 4.31
C HIS A 109 12.75 4.88 3.97
N TYR A 110 12.46 6.09 4.44
CA TYR A 110 11.19 6.76 4.18
C TYR A 110 11.46 8.08 3.47
N SER A 111 10.79 8.31 2.36
CA SER A 111 11.02 9.50 1.53
C SER A 111 9.71 10.04 0.95
N LYS A 112 9.67 11.35 0.69
CA LYS A 112 8.55 11.97 -0.03
C LYS A 112 8.66 11.82 -1.54
N SER A 113 9.85 11.46 -2.04
CA SER A 113 10.15 11.37 -3.46
C SER A 113 11.14 10.23 -3.73
N ILE A 114 10.89 9.50 -4.80
CA ILE A 114 11.73 8.43 -5.33
C ILE A 114 11.79 8.53 -6.85
N ALA A 115 12.88 8.07 -7.45
CA ALA A 115 13.03 8.06 -8.90
C ALA A 115 13.74 6.80 -9.39
N PHE A 116 13.32 6.31 -10.55
CA PHE A 116 13.88 5.11 -11.18
C PHE A 116 14.13 5.37 -12.66
N ASP A 117 15.14 4.71 -13.21
CA ASP A 117 15.24 4.53 -14.65
C ASP A 117 14.05 3.68 -15.13
N TYR A 118 13.52 3.99 -16.32
CA TYR A 118 12.27 3.37 -16.80
C TYR A 118 12.36 1.84 -16.90
N ASN A 119 13.53 1.30 -17.21
CA ASN A 119 13.75 -0.14 -17.31
C ASN A 119 13.88 -0.83 -15.94
N ASP A 120 14.10 -0.06 -14.87
CA ASP A 120 14.33 -0.58 -13.52
C ASP A 120 13.13 -0.36 -12.60
N GLN A 121 12.07 0.29 -13.08
CA GLN A 121 10.86 0.57 -12.29
C GLN A 121 10.21 -0.70 -11.72
N ASN A 122 10.30 -1.84 -12.42
CA ASN A 122 9.70 -3.11 -11.98
C ASN A 122 10.46 -3.77 -10.84
N HIS A 123 11.70 -3.35 -10.58
CA HIS A 123 12.48 -3.75 -9.40
C HIS A 123 12.11 -2.93 -8.16
N GLY A 124 11.39 -1.81 -8.33
CA GLY A 124 10.87 -0.92 -7.28
C GLY A 124 9.56 -1.37 -6.61
N PHE A 125 8.91 -2.42 -7.11
CA PHE A 125 7.61 -2.86 -6.61
C PHE A 125 7.66 -4.35 -6.29
N GLY A 126 8.38 -4.72 -5.24
CA GLY A 126 8.56 -6.12 -4.80
C GLY A 126 7.44 -6.66 -3.92
N ASN A 127 7.16 -7.95 -4.06
CA ASN A 127 6.34 -8.74 -3.14
C ASN A 127 7.20 -8.99 -1.88
N PHE A 128 6.65 -8.95 -0.67
CA PHE A 128 7.37 -9.45 0.51
C PHE A 128 7.44 -10.99 0.40
N SER A 129 8.27 -11.50 -0.50
CA SER A 129 8.58 -12.92 -0.58
C SER A 129 9.59 -13.20 0.52
N THR A 130 9.16 -13.89 1.57
CA THR A 130 10.06 -14.48 2.57
C THR A 130 11.01 -15.53 1.94
N ASN A 131 10.80 -15.91 0.68
CA ASN A 131 11.72 -16.73 -0.11
C ASN A 131 12.57 -15.81 -1.00
N GLN A 132 13.59 -15.20 -0.38
CA GLN A 132 14.61 -14.42 -1.05
C GLN A 132 15.40 -15.31 -2.02
N GLN A 133 15.31 -15.04 -3.32
CA GLN A 133 16.28 -15.58 -4.27
C GLN A 133 17.47 -14.62 -4.31
N GLU A 134 18.66 -15.11 -3.95
CA GLU A 134 19.91 -14.36 -4.06
C GLU A 134 20.06 -13.73 -5.46
N GLY A 135 20.26 -12.42 -5.51
CA GLY A 135 20.68 -11.71 -6.72
C GLY A 135 19.60 -10.93 -7.47
N LYS A 136 18.47 -10.59 -6.84
CA LYS A 136 17.55 -9.56 -7.38
C LYS A 136 17.51 -8.38 -6.42
N ASP A 137 17.77 -7.19 -6.95
CA ASP A 137 17.80 -5.95 -6.18
C ASP A 137 16.36 -5.59 -5.75
N ASP A 138 16.03 -5.89 -4.50
CA ASP A 138 14.69 -5.69 -3.94
C ASP A 138 14.54 -4.26 -3.40
N TYR A 139 14.02 -3.33 -4.20
CA TYR A 139 13.53 -2.03 -3.71
C TYR A 139 12.00 -2.18 -3.55
N VAL A 140 11.48 -2.37 -2.34
CA VAL A 140 10.00 -2.39 -2.17
C VAL A 140 9.53 -0.98 -1.92
N VAL A 141 8.80 -0.35 -2.84
CA VAL A 141 8.05 0.89 -2.61
C VAL A 141 6.67 0.55 -2.07
N SER A 142 6.46 0.77 -0.78
CA SER A 142 5.12 0.82 -0.19
C SER A 142 4.78 2.26 0.19
N ILE A 143 3.51 2.64 0.04
CA ILE A 143 3.02 3.87 0.66
C ILE A 143 2.86 3.59 2.14
N TYR A 144 3.70 4.23 2.96
CA TYR A 144 3.67 4.19 4.40
C TYR A 144 2.90 5.38 4.95
N LEU A 145 1.88 5.10 5.77
CA LEU A 145 0.98 6.09 6.34
C LEU A 145 1.05 6.11 7.86
N GLY A 146 0.90 7.29 8.43
CA GLY A 146 0.60 7.51 9.85
C GLY A 146 -0.75 8.16 10.05
N PHE A 147 -1.58 7.59 10.92
CA PHE A 147 -2.89 8.15 11.30
C PHE A 147 -3.21 7.91 12.78
N PRO A 148 -4.11 8.71 13.38
CA PRO A 148 -4.53 8.48 14.76
C PRO A 148 -5.17 7.12 14.92
N VAL A 149 -4.81 6.38 15.97
CA VAL A 149 -5.43 5.08 16.28
C VAL A 149 -6.94 5.28 16.48
N PRO A 150 -7.79 4.53 15.77
CA PRO A 150 -9.24 4.59 15.95
C PRO A 150 -9.64 4.29 17.39
N GLU A 151 -10.64 4.99 17.92
CA GLU A 151 -11.13 4.76 19.28
C GLU A 151 -11.57 3.31 19.51
N LEU A 152 -12.25 2.71 18.52
CA LEU A 152 -12.63 1.31 18.55
C LEU A 152 -11.41 0.38 18.70
N ALA A 153 -10.38 0.57 17.87
CA ALA A 153 -9.15 -0.22 17.95
C ALA A 153 -8.48 -0.08 19.32
N ARG A 154 -8.40 1.15 19.85
CA ARG A 154 -7.80 1.42 21.17
C ARG A 154 -8.56 0.71 22.29
N ASN A 155 -9.89 0.77 22.27
CA ASN A 155 -10.75 0.12 23.27
C ASN A 155 -10.59 -1.41 23.22
N ILE A 156 -10.58 -2.00 22.03
CA ILE A 156 -10.38 -3.44 21.87
C ILE A 156 -9.00 -3.87 22.37
N VAL A 157 -7.94 -3.08 22.13
CA VAL A 157 -6.62 -3.39 22.70
C VAL A 157 -6.66 -3.44 24.23
N TYR A 158 -7.36 -2.51 24.89
CA TYR A 158 -7.55 -2.57 26.34
C TYR A 158 -8.33 -3.80 26.79
N GLU A 159 -9.38 -4.19 26.06
CA GLU A 159 -10.16 -5.39 26.36
C GLU A 159 -9.32 -6.68 26.20
N ILE A 160 -8.48 -6.75 25.16
CA ILE A 160 -7.55 -7.87 24.94
C ILE A 160 -6.56 -7.95 26.09
N MET A 161 -5.95 -6.82 26.48
CA MET A 161 -4.99 -6.77 27.59
C MET A 161 -5.62 -7.16 28.94
N ASN A 162 -6.90 -6.86 29.13
CA ASN A 162 -7.65 -7.21 30.34
C ASN A 162 -8.27 -8.62 30.29
N GLY A 163 -8.15 -9.34 29.16
CA GLY A 163 -8.77 -10.66 28.98
C GLY A 163 -10.30 -10.62 28.93
N THR A 164 -10.89 -9.48 28.55
CA THR A 164 -12.35 -9.28 28.46
C THR A 164 -12.86 -9.21 27.02
N ALA A 165 -11.96 -9.25 26.03
CA ALA A 165 -12.31 -9.17 24.63
C ALA A 165 -13.14 -10.37 24.17
N ALA A 166 -14.10 -10.11 23.27
CA ALA A 166 -14.78 -11.15 22.53
C ALA A 166 -13.83 -11.84 21.54
N ASP A 167 -14.12 -13.07 21.15
CA ASP A 167 -13.32 -13.82 20.17
C ASP A 167 -13.21 -13.09 18.80
N SER A 168 -14.21 -12.28 18.44
CA SER A 168 -14.24 -11.47 17.21
C SER A 168 -13.43 -10.18 17.30
N ALA A 169 -13.03 -9.74 18.50
CA ALA A 169 -12.54 -8.39 18.73
C ALA A 169 -11.29 -8.07 17.89
N PHE A 170 -10.40 -9.04 17.66
CA PHE A 170 -9.26 -8.85 16.77
C PHE A 170 -9.69 -8.39 15.37
N TYR A 171 -10.71 -9.01 14.79
CA TYR A 171 -11.20 -8.75 13.43
C TYR A 171 -11.91 -7.39 13.35
N GLU A 172 -12.67 -7.03 14.39
CA GLU A 172 -13.29 -5.70 14.51
C GLU A 172 -12.24 -4.59 14.62
N LYS A 173 -11.15 -4.84 15.36
CA LYS A 173 -10.01 -3.93 15.47
C LYS A 173 -9.34 -3.74 14.11
N GLU A 174 -9.00 -4.82 13.40
CA GLU A 174 -8.37 -4.73 12.07
C GLU A 174 -9.27 -3.99 11.07
N ALA A 175 -10.58 -4.27 11.03
CA ALA A 175 -11.52 -3.55 10.17
C ALA A 175 -11.52 -2.03 10.41
N SER A 176 -11.44 -1.62 11.68
CA SER A 176 -11.38 -0.19 12.03
C SER A 176 -10.05 0.47 11.66
N ILE A 177 -8.94 -0.28 11.74
CA ILE A 177 -7.61 0.20 11.34
C ILE A 177 -7.55 0.36 9.82
N ASP A 178 -8.02 -0.62 9.05
CA ASP A 178 -8.10 -0.56 7.59
C ASP A 178 -8.93 0.65 7.13
N LEU A 179 -10.09 0.88 7.77
CA LEU A 179 -10.94 2.04 7.44
C LEU A 179 -10.23 3.37 7.69
N ALA A 180 -9.55 3.51 8.83
CA ALA A 180 -8.81 4.73 9.14
C ALA A 180 -7.59 4.94 8.22
N ALA A 181 -6.90 3.85 7.86
CA ALA A 181 -5.83 3.88 6.87
C ALA A 181 -6.34 4.31 5.50
N ALA A 182 -7.52 3.82 5.10
CA ALA A 182 -8.15 4.14 3.83
C ALA A 182 -8.50 5.63 3.75
N HIS A 183 -8.99 6.22 4.83
CA HIS A 183 -9.22 7.67 4.92
C HIS A 183 -7.91 8.46 4.92
N ALA A 184 -6.87 8.01 5.63
CA ALA A 184 -5.57 8.67 5.61
C ALA A 184 -4.94 8.67 4.21
N LEU A 185 -5.11 7.57 3.45
CA LEU A 185 -4.67 7.50 2.05
C LEU A 185 -5.44 8.48 1.15
N ALA A 186 -6.74 8.69 1.41
CA ALA A 186 -7.59 9.59 0.65
C ALA A 186 -7.17 11.06 0.73
N ASP A 187 -6.49 11.45 1.81
CA ASP A 187 -5.95 12.80 2.01
C ASP A 187 -4.60 13.01 1.28
N CYS A 188 -4.05 11.96 0.66
CA CYS A 188 -2.78 12.02 -0.04
C CYS A 188 -2.97 12.33 -1.54
N LYS A 189 -1.94 12.92 -2.15
CA LYS A 189 -1.83 12.99 -3.61
C LYS A 189 -0.53 12.37 -4.08
N LEU A 190 -0.60 11.77 -5.24
CA LEU A 190 0.52 11.08 -5.86
C LEU A 190 0.87 11.76 -7.17
N HIS A 191 2.07 12.30 -7.28
CA HIS A 191 2.58 12.95 -8.48
C HIS A 191 3.56 12.03 -9.19
N LEU A 192 3.33 11.78 -10.47
CA LEU A 192 4.20 10.99 -11.32
C LEU A 192 4.77 11.89 -12.41
N THR A 193 6.09 11.99 -12.47
CA THR A 193 6.80 12.75 -13.50
C THR A 193 7.57 11.79 -14.39
N ALA A 194 7.16 11.65 -15.64
CA ALA A 194 7.95 11.00 -16.66
C ALA A 194 8.93 12.00 -17.28
N THR A 195 10.20 11.62 -17.38
CA THR A 195 11.19 12.30 -18.23
C THR A 195 11.40 11.49 -19.49
N PHE A 196 11.25 12.10 -20.65
CA PHE A 196 11.38 11.45 -21.95
C PHE A 196 12.81 11.52 -22.48
N MET A 197 13.10 10.71 -23.49
CA MET A 197 14.42 10.58 -24.14
C MET A 197 14.86 11.88 -24.83
N ASP A 198 13.92 12.73 -25.23
CA ASP A 198 14.18 14.07 -25.79
C ASP A 198 14.44 15.16 -24.72
N GLY A 199 14.36 14.79 -23.43
CA GLY A 199 14.56 15.66 -22.29
C GLY A 199 13.31 16.43 -21.84
N THR A 200 12.17 16.27 -22.52
CA THR A 200 10.89 16.83 -22.06
C THR A 200 10.37 16.04 -20.86
N THR A 201 9.46 16.65 -20.10
CA THR A 201 8.81 16.00 -18.96
C THR A 201 7.29 16.13 -19.06
N GLN A 202 6.58 15.17 -18.49
CA GLN A 202 5.14 15.23 -18.27
C GLN A 202 4.85 14.77 -16.84
N THR A 203 4.00 15.53 -16.14
CA THR A 203 3.56 15.20 -14.78
C THR A 203 2.08 14.84 -14.81
N LYS A 204 1.69 13.81 -14.06
CA LYS A 204 0.30 13.45 -13.78
C LYS A 204 0.10 13.36 -12.27
N THR A 205 -1.04 13.86 -11.79
CA THR A 205 -1.40 13.83 -10.38
C THR A 205 -2.58 12.88 -10.18
N TYR A 206 -2.53 12.03 -9.16
CA TYR A 206 -3.57 11.07 -8.84
C TYR A 206 -4.00 11.16 -7.39
N VAL A 207 -5.27 10.80 -7.14
CA VAL A 207 -5.83 10.57 -5.82
C VAL A 207 -6.36 9.14 -5.72
N ILE A 208 -6.15 8.52 -4.57
CA ILE A 208 -6.67 7.20 -4.23
C ILE A 208 -7.78 7.38 -3.22
N THR A 209 -9.02 7.12 -3.60
CA THR A 209 -10.18 7.35 -2.74
C THR A 209 -10.89 6.03 -2.41
N PRO A 210 -11.29 5.81 -1.15
CA PRO A 210 -12.18 4.71 -0.78
C PRO A 210 -13.42 4.63 -1.66
N VAL A 211 -13.90 3.43 -1.95
CA VAL A 211 -15.24 3.24 -2.53
C VAL A 211 -16.32 3.61 -1.52
N ASP A 212 -17.48 4.07 -2.00
CA ASP A 212 -18.58 4.54 -1.14
C ASP A 212 -19.06 3.48 -0.12
N ASP A 213 -18.95 2.19 -0.47
CA ASP A 213 -19.36 1.05 0.34
C ASP A 213 -18.19 0.40 1.12
N ILE A 214 -17.08 1.12 1.32
CA ILE A 214 -15.86 0.57 1.96
C ILE A 214 -16.13 -0.06 3.33
N GLU A 215 -16.96 0.57 4.16
CA GLU A 215 -17.31 0.06 5.50
C GLU A 215 -17.98 -1.32 5.40
N GLN A 216 -18.90 -1.49 4.45
CA GLN A 216 -19.59 -2.75 4.22
C GLN A 216 -18.62 -3.83 3.71
N ARG A 217 -17.70 -3.46 2.81
CA ARG A 217 -16.71 -4.40 2.25
C ARG A 217 -15.72 -4.88 3.30
N LEU A 218 -15.19 -3.97 4.12
CA LEU A 218 -14.29 -4.32 5.23
C LEU A 218 -15.00 -5.17 6.27
N ALA A 219 -16.23 -4.81 6.66
CA ALA A 219 -17.01 -5.61 7.60
C ALA A 219 -17.26 -7.04 7.08
N ALA A 220 -17.64 -7.19 5.80
CA ALA A 220 -17.84 -8.49 5.19
C ALA A 220 -16.54 -9.33 5.16
N PHE A 221 -15.43 -8.72 4.75
CA PHE A 221 -14.13 -9.38 4.68
C PHE A 221 -13.62 -9.85 6.05
N TRP A 222 -13.67 -8.98 7.06
CA TRP A 222 -13.18 -9.31 8.40
C TRP A 222 -14.11 -10.28 9.14
N ASN A 223 -15.43 -10.23 8.89
CA ASN A 223 -16.36 -11.25 9.41
C ASN A 223 -16.10 -12.63 8.79
N ALA A 224 -15.91 -12.71 7.47
CA ALA A 224 -15.57 -13.98 6.82
C ALA A 224 -14.20 -14.49 7.28
N SER A 225 -13.24 -13.60 7.54
CA SER A 225 -11.93 -13.95 8.10
C SER A 225 -12.05 -14.53 9.52
N TYR A 226 -12.96 -13.99 10.34
CA TYR A 226 -13.29 -14.53 11.65
C TYR A 226 -13.92 -15.93 11.54
N GLU A 227 -14.91 -16.10 10.67
CA GLU A 227 -15.57 -17.39 10.43
C GLU A 227 -14.56 -18.46 9.98
N ALA A 228 -13.66 -18.11 9.06
CA ALA A 228 -12.58 -18.99 8.62
C ALA A 228 -11.67 -19.40 9.78
N SER A 229 -11.30 -18.46 10.66
CA SER A 229 -10.47 -18.76 11.83
C SER A 229 -11.19 -19.62 12.87
N VAL A 230 -12.51 -19.45 13.03
CA VAL A 230 -13.32 -20.35 13.86
C VAL A 230 -13.29 -21.77 13.29
N ALA A 231 -13.45 -21.92 11.98
CA ALA A 231 -13.40 -23.22 11.30
C ALA A 231 -12.01 -23.87 11.42
N ASP A 232 -10.92 -23.11 11.32
CA ASP A 232 -9.55 -23.64 11.53
C ASP A 232 -9.37 -24.18 12.95
N ARG A 233 -9.83 -23.44 13.98
CA ARG A 233 -9.77 -23.92 15.37
C ARG A 233 -10.58 -25.20 15.58
N GLN A 234 -11.68 -25.37 14.85
CA GLN A 234 -12.49 -26.59 14.88
C GLN A 234 -11.79 -27.74 14.15
N HIS A 235 -11.16 -27.47 13.01
CA HIS A 235 -10.35 -28.44 12.28
C HIS A 235 -9.17 -28.94 13.12
N GLU A 236 -8.44 -28.04 13.78
CA GLU A 236 -7.33 -28.39 14.70
C GLU A 236 -7.78 -29.28 15.88
N GLN A 237 -9.05 -29.17 16.30
CA GLN A 237 -9.63 -30.00 17.34
C GLN A 237 -10.22 -31.31 16.81
N ASN A 238 -10.59 -31.35 15.52
CA ASN A 238 -11.22 -32.47 14.85
C ASN A 238 -10.92 -32.44 13.34
N ASP A 239 -9.94 -33.23 12.92
CA ASP A 239 -9.46 -33.30 11.53
C ASP A 239 -10.55 -33.69 10.51
N ASP A 240 -11.71 -34.23 10.95
CA ASP A 240 -12.86 -34.53 10.08
C ASP A 240 -13.65 -33.27 9.67
N MET A 241 -13.48 -32.15 10.37
CA MET A 241 -14.06 -30.86 9.97
C MET A 241 -13.21 -30.24 8.86
N PRO A 242 -13.79 -29.56 7.85
CA PRO A 242 -12.99 -28.85 6.86
C PRO A 242 -12.28 -27.63 7.49
N PRO A 243 -11.07 -27.25 7.01
CA PRO A 243 -10.43 -26.00 7.40
C PRO A 243 -11.23 -24.79 6.90
N GLY A 244 -10.96 -23.63 7.48
CA GLY A 244 -11.59 -22.39 7.07
C GLY A 244 -11.18 -21.94 5.68
N GLU A 245 -12.16 -21.47 4.90
CA GLU A 245 -11.91 -20.86 3.59
C GLU A 245 -11.57 -19.38 3.78
N ARG A 246 -10.40 -18.96 3.28
CA ARG A 246 -9.98 -17.55 3.39
C ARG A 246 -10.80 -16.69 2.43
N PRO A 247 -11.40 -15.58 2.89
CA PRO A 247 -12.12 -14.69 2.00
C PRO A 247 -11.16 -14.03 1.01
N GLU A 248 -11.65 -13.78 -0.21
CA GLU A 248 -10.94 -12.96 -1.17
C GLU A 248 -10.88 -11.51 -0.68
N SER A 249 -9.74 -10.86 -0.90
CA SER A 249 -9.55 -9.46 -0.56
C SER A 249 -10.48 -8.57 -1.42
N PRO A 250 -11.28 -7.68 -0.82
CA PRO A 250 -12.20 -6.83 -1.55
C PRO A 250 -11.48 -5.71 -2.31
N ALA A 251 -12.05 -5.28 -3.44
CA ALA A 251 -11.69 -4.00 -4.04
C ALA A 251 -12.15 -2.85 -3.13
N LEU A 252 -11.24 -2.02 -2.63
CA LEU A 252 -11.54 -1.02 -1.60
C LEU A 252 -11.41 0.43 -2.08
N PHE A 253 -10.80 0.65 -3.23
CA PHE A 253 -10.40 1.99 -3.65
C PHE A 253 -10.70 2.26 -5.11
N THR A 254 -10.62 3.53 -5.44
CA THR A 254 -10.58 4.03 -6.80
C THR A 254 -9.37 4.93 -6.99
N LEU A 255 -8.75 4.88 -8.17
CA LEU A 255 -7.74 5.85 -8.58
C LEU A 255 -8.37 6.83 -9.57
N THR A 256 -8.11 8.12 -9.36
CA THR A 256 -8.54 9.18 -10.27
C THR A 256 -7.35 10.06 -10.65
N GLU A 257 -7.13 10.25 -11.95
CA GLU A 257 -6.20 11.28 -12.45
C GLU A 257 -6.85 12.66 -12.29
N LEU A 258 -6.20 13.57 -11.57
CA LEU A 258 -6.64 14.96 -11.45
C LEU A 258 -6.29 15.73 -12.73
N VAL A 259 -7.28 16.46 -13.24
CA VAL A 259 -7.07 17.39 -14.36
C VAL A 259 -6.52 18.70 -13.80
N GLU A 260 -5.28 19.06 -14.15
CA GLU A 260 -4.76 20.39 -13.85
C GLU A 260 -5.47 21.42 -14.76
N GLU A 261 -6.07 22.46 -14.16
CA GLU A 261 -6.71 23.59 -14.86
C GLU A 261 -5.71 24.55 -15.52
#